data_AF-A0A0J8QQH4-F1
#
_entry.id   AF-A0A0J8QQH4-F1
#
_cell.length_a   1.000
_cell.length_b   1.000
_cell.length_c   1.000
_cell.angle_alpha   90.00
_cell.angle_beta   90.00
_cell.angle_gamma   90.00
#
_symmetry.space_group_name_H-M   'P 1'
#
loop_
_entity.id
_entity.type
_entity.pdbx_description
1 polymer ?
#
loop_
_entity_poly.entity_id
_entity_poly.type
_entity_poly.pdbx_seq_one_letter_code
_entity_poly.pdbx_strand_id
1 'polypeptide(L)'
;MLLNRQLSSSLPFCGVSIPRLQIPKFWRVWLYELDPFTRLMSGMIVTELHDRPVTCKPEKLNRFVPPPGQDCFSYMKEFFANGGPGYLVKNATDICEYCAYKVGDQFYKPFGMEFSNRWRDLGIFLCFIASNLILLFVGSRYLNFNRR
;
A
#
# COMPACT_ATOMS: atom_id res chain seq x y z
N MET A 1 9.43 21.94 13.64
CA MET A 1 9.71 20.72 14.43
C MET A 1 8.46 20.07 15.04
N LEU A 2 7.43 20.85 15.44
CA LEU A 2 6.17 20.29 15.98
C LEU A 2 5.26 19.61 14.91
N LEU A 3 5.40 19.95 13.63
CA LEU A 3 4.62 19.32 12.55
C LEU A 3 5.01 17.85 12.27
N ASN A 4 6.28 17.48 12.50
CA ASN A 4 6.77 16.11 12.27
C ASN A 4 6.32 15.11 13.35
N ARG A 5 5.94 15.59 14.54
CA ARG A 5 5.60 14.71 15.67
C ARG A 5 4.16 14.21 15.62
N GLN A 6 3.24 14.99 15.04
CA GLN A 6 1.83 14.61 14.84
C GLN A 6 1.66 13.57 13.71
N LEU A 7 2.49 13.65 12.66
CA LEU A 7 2.52 12.64 11.59
C LEU A 7 3.00 11.27 12.10
N SER A 8 3.94 11.26 13.05
CA SER A 8 4.55 10.02 13.57
C SER A 8 3.57 9.10 14.33
N SER A 9 2.48 9.63 14.89
CA SER A 9 1.52 8.83 15.68
C SER A 9 0.43 8.16 14.86
N SER A 10 0.11 8.65 13.65
CA SER A 10 -0.89 8.05 12.75
C SER A 10 -0.28 7.09 11.72
N LEU A 11 1.01 7.25 11.39
CA LEU A 11 1.75 6.40 10.45
C LEU A 11 1.66 4.89 10.71
N PRO A 12 1.79 4.35 11.95
CA PRO A 12 1.80 2.90 12.14
C PRO A 12 0.44 2.23 11.84
N PHE A 13 -0.67 2.98 11.91
CA PHE A 13 -2.01 2.45 11.69
C PHE A 13 -2.52 2.62 10.26
N CYS A 14 -1.74 3.26 9.38
CA CYS A 14 -2.16 3.61 8.02
C CYS A 14 -2.26 2.40 7.05
N GLY A 15 -1.96 1.18 7.49
CA GLY A 15 -1.99 0.01 6.59
C GLY A 15 -0.83 -0.09 5.60
N VAL A 16 -0.10 1.02 5.37
CA VAL A 16 1.06 1.10 4.47
C VAL A 16 2.32 0.54 5.14
N SER A 17 2.51 0.77 6.44
CA SER A 17 3.63 0.23 7.21
C SER A 17 3.35 -1.14 7.84
N ILE A 18 2.08 -1.43 8.15
CA ILE A 18 1.64 -2.69 8.75
C ILE A 18 0.47 -3.20 7.93
N PRO A 19 0.57 -4.35 7.23
CA PRO A 19 -0.53 -4.88 6.45
C PRO A 19 -1.74 -5.13 7.35
N ARG A 20 -2.95 -4.95 6.81
CA ARG A 20 -4.25 -5.13 7.52
C ARG A 20 -4.31 -6.39 8.39
N LEU A 21 -3.62 -7.46 8.00
CA LEU A 21 -3.60 -8.76 8.66
C LEU A 21 -2.85 -8.76 10.00
N GLN A 22 -1.88 -7.85 10.19
CA GLN A 22 -1.05 -7.78 11.41
C GLN A 22 -1.66 -6.88 12.50
N ILE A 23 -2.77 -6.19 12.21
CA ILE A 23 -3.47 -5.34 13.18
C ILE A 23 -4.40 -6.21 14.05
N PRO A 24 -4.40 -6.05 15.40
CA PRO A 24 -5.33 -6.74 16.28
C PRO A 24 -6.79 -6.57 15.84
N LYS A 25 -7.59 -7.64 15.87
CA LYS A 25 -8.97 -7.67 15.32
C LYS A 25 -9.85 -6.51 15.76
N PHE A 26 -9.73 -6.08 17.02
CA PHE A 26 -10.51 -4.99 17.60
C PHE A 26 -10.31 -3.69 16.80
N TRP A 27 -9.06 -3.25 16.63
CA TRP A 27 -8.72 -2.01 15.94
C TRP A 27 -8.87 -2.09 14.41
N ARG A 28 -8.74 -3.29 13.82
CA ARG A 28 -8.87 -3.50 12.37
C ARG A 28 -10.26 -3.16 11.82
N VAL A 29 -11.32 -3.38 12.61
CA VAL A 29 -12.70 -3.28 12.11
C VAL A 29 -13.16 -1.82 12.01
N TRP A 30 -12.78 -0.98 12.97
CA TRP A 30 -13.21 0.42 12.98
C TRP A 30 -12.09 1.41 12.66
N LEU A 31 -10.90 1.25 13.23
CA LEU A 31 -9.85 2.28 13.16
C LEU A 31 -9.24 2.33 11.77
N TYR A 32 -9.01 1.16 11.16
CA TYR A 32 -8.46 1.06 9.80
C TYR A 32 -9.39 1.71 8.75
N GLU A 33 -10.70 1.51 8.88
CA GLU A 33 -11.67 2.01 7.91
C GLU A 33 -11.98 3.52 8.10
N LEU A 34 -11.81 4.04 9.33
CA LEU A 34 -12.01 5.45 9.68
C LEU A 34 -10.78 6.34 9.48
N ASP A 35 -9.58 5.77 9.38
CA ASP A 35 -8.37 6.57 9.16
C ASP A 35 -8.39 7.21 7.75
N PRO A 36 -8.53 8.54 7.64
CA PRO A 36 -8.56 9.23 6.35
C PRO A 36 -7.24 9.07 5.58
N PHE A 37 -6.13 8.86 6.28
CA PHE A 37 -4.81 8.73 5.67
C PHE A 37 -4.68 7.39 4.91
N THR A 38 -5.21 6.30 5.48
CA THR A 38 -5.31 4.99 4.80
C THR A 38 -6.08 5.08 3.48
N ARG A 39 -7.21 5.81 3.43
CA ARG A 39 -8.01 5.99 2.20
C ARG A 39 -7.29 6.81 1.16
N LEU A 40 -6.64 7.90 1.58
CA LEU A 40 -5.87 8.76 0.70
C LEU A 40 -4.70 8.00 0.06
N MET A 41 -3.92 7.28 0.87
CA MET A 41 -2.79 6.48 0.38
C MET A 41 -3.25 5.33 -0.52
N SER A 42 -4.35 4.64 -0.17
CA SER A 42 -4.97 3.61 -1.01
C SER A 42 -5.32 4.17 -2.40
N GLY A 43 -5.98 5.33 -2.45
CA GLY A 43 -6.30 6.02 -3.70
C GLY A 43 -5.06 6.37 -4.52
N MET A 44 -4.07 7.05 -3.91
CA MET A 44 -2.85 7.49 -4.60
C MET A 44 -2.00 6.33 -5.12
N ILE A 45 -1.75 5.31 -4.30
CA ILE A 45 -0.93 4.16 -4.68
C ILE A 45 -1.59 3.41 -5.84
N VAL A 46 -2.88 3.15 -5.74
CA VAL A 46 -3.63 2.42 -6.75
C VAL A 46 -3.71 3.20 -8.06
N THR A 47 -3.84 4.53 -8.05
CA THR A 47 -3.83 5.31 -9.29
C THR A 47 -2.47 5.38 -9.96
N GLU A 48 -1.39 5.46 -9.18
CA GLU A 48 -0.05 5.67 -9.71
C GLU A 48 0.57 4.36 -10.23
N LEU A 49 0.34 3.24 -9.53
CA LEU A 49 0.92 1.93 -9.86
C LEU A 49 0.07 1.11 -10.84
N HIS A 50 -1.17 1.51 -11.12
CA HIS A 50 -2.03 0.74 -12.01
C HIS A 50 -1.45 0.63 -13.42
N ASP A 51 -1.37 -0.60 -13.93
CA ASP A 51 -0.84 -0.94 -15.26
C ASP A 51 0.60 -0.47 -15.52
N ARG A 52 1.37 -0.18 -14.46
CA ARG A 52 2.78 0.17 -14.60
C ARG A 52 3.66 -1.08 -14.66
N PRO A 53 4.42 -1.30 -15.75
CA PRO A 53 5.37 -2.40 -15.81
C PRO A 53 6.53 -2.13 -14.85
N VAL A 54 6.80 -3.09 -13.96
CA VAL A 54 7.88 -2.96 -12.97
C VAL A 54 9.14 -3.58 -13.56
N THR A 55 10.16 -2.75 -13.76
CA THR A 55 11.51 -3.22 -14.10
C THR A 55 12.39 -3.13 -12.86
N CYS A 56 12.77 -4.28 -12.29
CA CYS A 56 13.63 -4.32 -11.11
C CYS A 56 15.03 -3.78 -11.43
N LYS A 57 15.51 -2.86 -10.59
CA LYS A 57 16.93 -2.46 -10.52
C LYS A 57 17.76 -3.58 -9.87
N PRO A 58 19.08 -3.66 -10.14
CA PRO A 58 19.94 -4.72 -9.60
C PRO A 58 19.97 -4.82 -8.07
N GLU A 59 19.66 -3.72 -7.38
CA GLU A 59 19.56 -3.62 -5.91
C GLU A 59 18.29 -4.26 -5.33
N LYS A 60 17.25 -4.44 -6.15
CA LYS A 60 15.94 -5.01 -5.76
C LYS A 60 15.73 -6.43 -6.28
N LEU A 61 16.72 -6.96 -6.99
CA LEU A 61 16.72 -8.35 -7.44
C LEU A 61 17.03 -9.25 -6.25
N ASN A 62 16.17 -10.24 -6.02
CA ASN A 62 16.45 -11.27 -5.04
C ASN A 62 17.41 -12.27 -5.66
N ARG A 63 18.59 -12.41 -5.05
CA ARG A 63 19.64 -13.32 -5.51
C ARG A 63 19.60 -14.59 -4.69
N PHE A 64 19.44 -15.73 -5.34
CA PHE A 64 19.48 -17.03 -4.68
C PHE A 64 20.23 -18.05 -5.54
N VAL A 65 20.74 -19.10 -4.91
CA VAL A 65 21.45 -20.19 -5.57
C VAL A 65 20.47 -21.36 -5.74
N PRO A 66 20.29 -21.90 -6.96
CA PRO A 66 19.44 -23.06 -7.17
C PRO A 66 20.11 -24.33 -6.62
N PRO A 67 19.33 -25.38 -6.27
CA PRO A 67 19.89 -26.67 -5.87
C PRO A 67 20.75 -27.29 -6.99
N PRO A 68 21.77 -28.08 -6.64
CA PRO A 68 22.72 -28.62 -7.61
C PRO A 68 22.01 -29.49 -8.67
N GLY A 69 22.25 -29.18 -9.95
CA GLY A 69 21.67 -29.89 -11.08
C GLY A 69 20.35 -29.34 -11.62
N GLN A 70 19.87 -28.18 -11.13
CA GLN A 70 18.72 -27.47 -11.68
C GLN A 70 19.04 -26.05 -12.14
N ASP A 71 18.44 -25.63 -13.25
CA ASP A 71 18.44 -24.24 -13.69
C ASP A 71 17.44 -23.38 -12.91
N CYS A 72 17.70 -22.06 -12.80
CA CYS A 72 16.77 -21.11 -12.19
C CYS A 72 15.34 -21.24 -12.73
N PHE A 73 15.20 -21.44 -14.05
CA PHE A 73 13.90 -21.56 -14.68
C PHE A 73 13.17 -22.84 -14.27
N SER A 74 13.89 -23.96 -14.16
CA SER A 74 13.30 -25.25 -13.76
C SER A 74 12.83 -25.21 -12.32
N TYR A 75 13.63 -24.62 -11.42
CA TYR A 75 13.28 -24.47 -10.02
C TYR A 75 12.09 -23.53 -9.81
N MET A 76 12.06 -22.38 -10.49
CA MET A 76 10.97 -21.42 -10.35
C MET A 76 9.71 -21.76 -11.15
N LYS A 77 9.75 -22.75 -12.06
CA LYS A 77 8.60 -23.15 -12.87
C LYS A 77 7.39 -23.53 -12.00
N GLU A 78 7.63 -24.28 -10.93
CA GLU A 78 6.58 -24.69 -9.99
C GLU A 78 6.05 -23.47 -9.20
N PHE A 79 6.93 -22.54 -8.82
CA PHE A 79 6.54 -21.29 -8.17
C PHE A 79 5.63 -20.42 -9.06
N PHE A 80 5.96 -20.26 -10.34
CA PHE A 80 5.12 -19.55 -11.30
C PHE A 80 3.81 -20.30 -11.58
N ALA A 81 3.84 -21.64 -11.61
CA ALA A 81 2.64 -22.47 -11.78
C ALA A 81 1.67 -22.34 -10.58
N ASN A 82 2.21 -22.18 -9.37
CA ASN A 82 1.43 -21.93 -8.15
C ASN A 82 0.88 -20.49 -8.04
N GLY A 83 1.02 -19.67 -9.08
CA GLY A 83 0.51 -18.30 -9.12
C GLY A 83 1.46 -17.26 -8.53
N GLY A 84 2.74 -17.60 -8.35
CA GLY A 84 3.77 -16.67 -7.92
C GLY A 84 3.92 -15.50 -8.92
N PRO A 85 3.71 -14.24 -8.51
CA PRO A 85 3.94 -13.07 -9.36
C PRO A 85 5.45 -12.85 -9.57
N GLY A 86 5.85 -12.30 -10.71
CA GLY A 86 7.24 -11.89 -10.95
C GLY A 86 7.82 -12.38 -12.27
N TYR A 87 9.14 -12.20 -12.42
CA TYR A 87 9.90 -12.70 -13.57
C TYR A 87 11.38 -12.92 -13.21
N LEU A 88 12.04 -13.78 -13.98
CA LEU A 88 13.48 -14.02 -13.92
C LEU A 88 14.21 -13.12 -14.92
N VAL A 89 15.34 -12.53 -14.51
CA VAL A 89 16.15 -11.66 -15.40
C VAL A 89 17.07 -12.49 -16.30
N LYS A 90 17.67 -13.54 -15.75
CA LYS A 90 18.60 -14.43 -16.47
C LYS A 90 18.40 -15.89 -16.05
N ASN A 91 18.63 -16.80 -16.98
CA ASN A 91 18.74 -18.23 -16.69
C ASN A 91 20.21 -18.55 -16.38
N ALA A 92 20.51 -18.78 -15.11
CA ALA A 92 21.86 -19.14 -14.64
C ALA A 92 21.80 -20.42 -13.81
N THR A 93 22.94 -21.09 -13.65
CA THR A 93 23.10 -22.25 -12.76
C THR A 93 23.69 -21.86 -11.39
N ASP A 94 24.33 -20.69 -11.31
CA ASP A 94 25.09 -20.27 -10.13
C ASP A 94 24.32 -19.25 -9.28
N ILE A 95 23.88 -18.14 -9.89
CA ILE A 95 23.17 -17.05 -9.20
C ILE A 95 21.92 -16.66 -10.00
N CYS A 96 20.75 -16.99 -9.45
CA CYS A 96 19.47 -16.59 -10.01
C CYS A 96 19.13 -15.16 -9.58
N GLU A 97 18.70 -14.34 -10.53
CA GLU A 97 18.18 -12.99 -10.27
C GLU A 97 16.67 -12.96 -10.53
N TYR A 98 15.89 -12.83 -9.45
CA TYR A 98 14.44 -12.84 -9.48
C TYR A 98 13.84 -11.49 -9.08
N CYS A 99 12.84 -11.04 -9.83
CA CYS A 99 12.03 -9.86 -9.55
C CYS A 99 10.63 -10.28 -9.10
N ALA A 100 10.24 -9.86 -7.89
CA ALA A 100 8.98 -10.28 -7.25
C ALA A 100 7.70 -9.70 -7.87
N TYR A 101 7.81 -8.66 -8.71
CA TYR A 101 6.66 -7.97 -9.28
C TYR A 101 6.90 -7.72 -10.77
N LYS A 102 5.92 -8.06 -11.60
CA LYS A 102 5.90 -7.75 -13.04
C LYS A 102 5.08 -6.49 -13.33
N VAL A 103 4.00 -6.29 -12.58
CA VAL A 103 3.06 -5.16 -12.72
C VAL A 103 2.85 -4.53 -11.35
N GLY A 104 2.73 -3.20 -11.30
CA GLY A 104 2.47 -2.46 -10.06
C GLY A 104 1.21 -2.94 -9.31
N ASP A 105 0.22 -3.45 -10.03
CA ASP A 105 -0.97 -4.09 -9.47
C ASP A 105 -0.68 -5.23 -8.48
N GLN A 106 0.41 -5.97 -8.68
CA GLN A 106 0.80 -7.08 -7.81
C GLN A 106 1.35 -6.58 -6.47
N PHE A 107 1.80 -5.33 -6.39
CA PHE A 107 2.33 -4.74 -5.16
C PHE A 107 1.22 -4.42 -4.16
N TYR A 108 0.09 -3.87 -4.61
CA TYR A 108 -0.98 -3.42 -3.71
C TYR A 108 -2.06 -4.47 -3.44
N LYS A 109 -2.15 -5.53 -4.25
CA LYS A 109 -3.09 -6.66 -4.05
C LYS A 109 -3.01 -7.32 -2.67
N PRO A 110 -1.81 -7.62 -2.11
CA PRO A 110 -1.69 -8.21 -0.76
C PRO A 110 -2.25 -7.32 0.36
N PHE A 111 -2.32 -6.00 0.12
CA PHE A 111 -2.90 -5.05 1.07
C PHE A 111 -4.43 -4.94 0.96
N GLY A 112 -5.06 -5.70 0.05
CA GLY A 112 -6.51 -5.67 -0.20
C GLY A 112 -6.98 -4.39 -0.89
N MET A 113 -6.08 -3.69 -1.58
CA MET A 113 -6.42 -2.50 -2.36
C MET A 113 -6.84 -2.93 -3.77
N GLU A 114 -7.94 -2.38 -4.26
CA GLU A 114 -8.45 -2.67 -5.60
C GLU A 114 -8.72 -1.38 -6.37
N PHE A 115 -8.41 -1.41 -7.67
CA PHE A 115 -8.63 -0.29 -8.58
C PHE A 115 -10.10 0.12 -8.71
N SER A 116 -11.04 -0.80 -8.50
CA SER A 116 -12.48 -0.51 -8.51
C SER A 116 -12.89 0.40 -7.34
N ASN A 117 -12.25 0.25 -6.17
CA ASN A 117 -12.67 0.92 -4.93
C ASN A 117 -12.16 2.36 -4.78
N ARG A 118 -11.36 2.87 -5.72
CA ARG A 118 -10.73 4.20 -5.64
C ARG A 118 -11.72 5.34 -5.43
N TRP A 119 -12.86 5.31 -6.12
CA TRP A 119 -13.87 6.37 -6.04
C TRP A 119 -14.62 6.37 -4.72
N ARG A 120 -14.87 5.18 -4.15
CA ARG A 120 -15.46 5.04 -2.82
C ARG A 120 -14.51 5.59 -1.76
N ASP A 121 -13.24 5.21 -1.83
CA ASP A 121 -12.22 5.61 -0.86
C ASP A 121 -11.97 7.14 -0.92
N LEU A 122 -11.94 7.74 -2.12
CA LEU A 122 -11.87 9.20 -2.31
C LEU A 122 -13.12 9.92 -1.79
N GLY A 123 -14.32 9.37 -2.01
CA GLY A 123 -15.57 9.94 -1.51
C GLY A 123 -15.61 10.01 0.02
N ILE A 124 -15.20 8.94 0.70
CA ILE A 124 -15.13 8.90 2.17
C ILE A 124 -14.14 9.95 2.69
N PHE A 125 -12.98 10.08 2.06
CA PHE A 125 -11.99 11.10 2.41
C PHE A 125 -12.53 12.53 2.24
N LEU A 126 -13.22 12.80 1.14
CA LEU A 126 -13.83 14.11 0.87
C LEU A 126 -14.95 14.45 1.86
N CYS A 127 -15.78 13.47 2.24
CA CYS A 127 -16.78 13.64 3.29
C CYS A 127 -16.15 13.99 4.65
N PHE A 128 -15.00 13.39 4.99
CA PHE A 128 -14.27 13.71 6.22
C PHE A 128 -13.74 15.14 6.21
N ILE A 129 -13.20 15.62 5.09
CA ILE A 129 -12.76 17.01 4.94
C ILE A 129 -13.95 17.97 5.10
N ALA A 130 -15.06 17.68 4.43
CA ALA A 130 -16.25 18.51 4.49
C ALA A 130 -16.81 18.63 5.93
N SER A 131 -16.87 17.53 6.69
CA SER A 131 -17.36 17.56 8.07
C SER A 131 -16.45 18.41 8.99
N ASN A 132 -15.13 18.30 8.82
CA ASN A 132 -14.16 19.10 9.58
C ASN A 132 -14.28 20.60 9.24
N LEU A 133 -14.45 20.94 7.96
CA LEU A 133 -14.67 22.33 7.54
C LEU A 133 -15.97 22.90 8.11
N ILE A 134 -17.05 22.11 8.13
CA ILE A 134 -18.33 22.52 8.74
C ILE A 134 -18.14 22.79 10.24
N LEU A 135 -17.48 21.88 10.97
CA LEU A 135 -17.22 22.04 12.41
C LEU A 135 -16.37 23.29 12.69
N LEU A 136 -15.33 23.55 11.90
CA LEU A 136 -14.50 24.74 12.03
C LEU A 136 -15.29 26.02 11.74
N PHE A 137 -16.13 26.01 10.71
CA PHE A 137 -16.94 27.17 10.35
C PHE A 137 -17.99 27.49 11.42
N VAL A 138 -18.69 26.46 11.93
CA VAL A 138 -19.64 26.59 13.04
C VAL A 138 -18.94 27.06 14.32
N GLY A 139 -17.80 26.45 14.66
CA GLY A 139 -17.01 26.85 15.83
C GLY A 139 -16.51 28.30 15.75
N SER A 140 -16.01 28.72 14.59
CA SER A 140 -15.59 30.10 14.35
C SER A 140 -16.75 31.10 14.49
N ARG A 141 -17.94 30.74 13.99
CA ARG A 141 -19.15 31.57 14.13
C ARG A 141 -19.66 31.62 15.58
N TYR A 142 -19.63 30.49 16.29
CA TYR A 142 -20.02 30.43 17.71
C TYR A 142 -19.09 31.25 18.61
N LEU A 143 -17.77 31.12 18.41
CA LEU A 143 -16.77 31.89 19.16
C LEU A 143 -16.83 33.40 18.85
N ASN A 144 -17.11 33.78 17.60
CA ASN A 144 -17.33 35.19 17.25
C ASN A 144 -18.61 35.74 17.88
N PHE A 145 -19.67 34.93 17.98
CA PHE A 145 -20.92 35.36 18.60
C PHE A 145 -20.79 35.55 20.11
N ASN A 146 -20.04 34.68 20.80
CA ASN A 146 -19.79 34.79 22.25
C ASN A 146 -18.78 35.89 22.63
N ARG A 147 -18.10 36.50 21.66
CA ARG A 147 -17.13 37.58 21.89
C ARG A 147 -17.70 38.99 21.63
N ARG A 148 -18.98 39.09 21.25
CA ARG A 148 -19.77 40.33 21.27
C ARG A 148 -20.72 40.30 22.45
#